data_AF-L7X3V4-F1
#
_entry.id   AF-L7X3V4-F1
#
_cell.length_a   1.000
_cell.length_b   1.000
_cell.length_c   1.000
_cell.angle_alpha   90.00
_cell.angle_beta   90.00
_cell.angle_gamma   90.00
#
_symmetry.space_group_name_H-M   'P 1'
#
loop_
_entity.id
_entity.type
_entity.pdbx_description
1 polymer ?
#
loop_
_entity_poly.entity_id
_entity_poly.type
_entity_poly.pdbx_seq_one_letter_code
_entity_poly.pdbx_strand_id
1 'polypeptide(L)'
;MGMNMSGNSEEVTFEELEATDVISVELVPERKGLILKHCEYYVSSRRHGTTVTRRYNEFVQLYDILYVKYPYRAVCSLPPKRVVVGGGSSLFLQRRRAALQRWLTLVARHPNEMRTDEMQEAFASEQEELRLTQLGIGRLFKIFEKVESRCSSERADIRELGAALTALASPAGADSPRLATETSSLTDDMDDEEAIDRMALALDALSAYRQLCARLTRGLHAERAAAATAPAAPHAPAAPAARALRARHRYALRCAVQEAKTARAYALSALEELPEVMKAEGTAHARVAALWADLHTALRHPHAKSKTSK
;
A
#
# COMPACT_ATOMS: atom_id res chain seq x y z
N MET A 1 14.02 19.78 -10.88
CA MET A 1 12.72 20.45 -11.05
C MET A 1 12.14 20.64 -9.67
N GLY A 2 12.36 21.82 -9.07
CA GLY A 2 11.80 22.15 -7.76
C GLY A 2 10.36 22.59 -7.93
N MET A 3 9.42 21.84 -7.34
CA MET A 3 8.05 22.29 -7.18
C MET A 3 8.06 23.31 -6.04
N ASN A 4 7.96 24.59 -6.40
CA ASN A 4 7.91 25.69 -5.46
C ASN A 4 6.49 25.74 -4.86
N MET A 5 6.30 25.20 -3.65
CA MET A 5 5.04 25.22 -2.91
C MET A 5 5.10 26.34 -1.85
N SER A 6 4.72 27.56 -2.21
CA SER A 6 4.57 28.66 -1.26
C SER A 6 3.09 28.92 -0.97
N GLY A 7 2.66 28.77 0.29
CA GLY A 7 1.39 29.31 0.79
C GLY A 7 0.73 28.46 1.87
N ASN A 8 0.96 28.81 3.13
CA ASN A 8 0.53 28.14 4.36
C ASN A 8 -0.98 27.83 4.43
N SER A 9 -1.35 26.55 4.56
CA SER A 9 -2.69 26.04 4.96
C SER A 9 -2.59 24.57 5.41
N GLU A 10 -2.21 24.31 6.67
CA GLU A 10 -2.28 22.99 7.36
C GLU A 10 -2.03 21.78 6.44
N GLU A 11 -0.75 21.50 6.16
CA GLU A 11 -0.32 20.32 5.42
C GLU A 11 -0.39 19.12 6.37
N VAL A 12 -1.18 18.11 5.99
CA VAL A 12 -1.31 16.86 6.76
C VAL A 12 -0.08 16.00 6.49
N THR A 13 0.63 15.57 7.54
CA THR A 13 1.79 14.68 7.39
C THR A 13 1.43 13.21 7.64
N PHE A 14 2.31 12.30 7.24
CA PHE A 14 2.10 10.87 7.50
C PHE A 14 2.18 10.55 9.00
N GLU A 15 3.05 11.22 9.74
CA GLU A 15 3.22 11.06 11.18
C GLU A 15 1.96 11.48 11.93
N GLU A 16 1.31 12.56 11.50
CA GLU A 16 0.02 13.00 12.07
C GLU A 16 -1.10 11.98 11.83
N LEU A 17 -1.15 11.40 10.62
CA LEU A 17 -2.08 10.32 10.30
C LEU A 17 -1.79 9.09 11.16
N GLU A 18 -0.53 8.73 11.34
CA GLU A 18 -0.11 7.60 12.18
C GLU A 18 -0.37 7.81 13.67
N ALA A 19 -0.23 9.03 14.15
CA ALA A 19 -0.60 9.42 15.50
C ALA A 19 -2.10 9.22 15.78
N THR A 20 -2.95 9.23 14.74
CA THR A 20 -4.39 9.01 14.88
C THR A 20 -4.70 7.60 15.37
N ASP A 21 -4.13 6.57 14.73
CA ASP A 21 -4.20 5.19 15.19
C ASP A 21 -3.16 4.30 14.48
N VAL A 22 -2.78 3.20 15.12
CA VAL A 22 -2.05 2.10 14.48
C VAL A 22 -2.90 0.85 14.59
N ILE A 23 -3.23 0.30 13.42
CA ILE A 23 -4.07 -0.87 13.27
C ILE A 23 -3.19 -2.06 12.88
N SER A 24 -3.31 -3.17 13.61
CA SER A 24 -2.74 -4.45 13.19
C SER A 24 -3.83 -5.45 12.87
N VAL A 25 -3.60 -6.24 11.82
CA VAL A 25 -4.50 -7.33 11.43
C VAL A 25 -3.70 -8.61 11.25
N GLU A 26 -4.03 -9.62 12.05
CA GLU A 26 -3.37 -10.92 12.04
C GLU A 26 -4.36 -12.03 11.70
N LEU A 27 -3.89 -13.08 11.03
CA LEU A 27 -4.72 -14.24 10.70
C LEU A 27 -4.86 -15.14 11.93
N VAL A 28 -6.09 -15.46 12.31
CA VAL A 28 -6.33 -16.47 13.36
C VAL A 28 -5.87 -17.84 12.83
N PRO A 29 -4.97 -18.57 13.54
CA PRO A 29 -4.44 -19.85 13.05
C PRO A 29 -5.52 -20.90 12.85
N GLU A 30 -6.49 -20.93 13.76
CA GLU A 30 -7.58 -21.90 13.75
C GLU A 30 -8.70 -21.48 12.80
N ARG A 31 -9.05 -22.40 11.88
CA ARG A 31 -10.21 -22.22 11.01
C ARG A 31 -11.47 -22.71 11.72
N LYS A 32 -12.48 -21.85 11.82
CA LYS A 32 -13.76 -22.16 12.48
C LYS A 32 -14.84 -22.61 11.51
N GLY A 33 -15.86 -23.30 12.01
CA GLY A 33 -17.06 -23.72 11.27
C GLY A 33 -17.13 -25.24 11.06
N LEU A 34 -18.31 -25.83 11.34
CA LEU A 34 -18.53 -27.28 11.28
C LEU A 34 -18.63 -27.84 9.85
N ILE A 35 -19.22 -27.08 8.92
CA ILE A 35 -19.51 -27.54 7.54
C ILE A 35 -18.68 -26.77 6.51
N LEU A 36 -18.57 -25.45 6.67
CA LEU A 36 -17.74 -24.58 5.84
C LEU A 36 -16.73 -23.85 6.74
N LYS A 37 -15.47 -24.29 6.67
CA LYS A 37 -14.39 -23.64 7.41
C LYS A 37 -14.18 -22.21 6.89
N HIS A 38 -14.08 -21.25 7.79
CA HIS A 38 -13.76 -19.87 7.49
C HIS A 38 -12.56 -19.39 8.30
N CYS A 39 -11.88 -18.37 7.75
CA CYS A 39 -10.80 -17.67 8.41
C CYS A 39 -11.35 -16.47 9.19
N GLU A 40 -10.76 -16.24 10.35
CA GLU A 40 -10.96 -15.05 11.17
C GLU A 40 -9.65 -14.27 11.26
N TYR A 41 -9.77 -13.02 11.72
CA TYR A 41 -8.67 -12.10 11.88
C TYR A 41 -8.72 -11.50 13.27
N TYR A 42 -7.57 -11.42 13.95
CA TYR A 42 -7.40 -10.51 15.08
C TYR A 42 -7.19 -9.12 14.53
N VAL A 43 -7.97 -8.16 15.03
CA VAL A 43 -7.92 -6.75 14.64
C VAL A 43 -7.65 -5.96 15.90
N SER A 44 -6.52 -5.27 15.93
CA SER A 44 -6.11 -4.48 17.09
C SER A 44 -6.01 -3.00 16.74
N SER A 45 -6.47 -2.15 17.66
CA SER A 45 -6.28 -0.69 17.59
C SER A 45 -5.41 -0.25 18.76
N ARG A 46 -4.31 0.45 18.44
CA ARG A 46 -3.41 1.02 19.44
C ARG A 46 -4.08 2.14 20.22
N ARG A 47 -4.79 3.03 19.54
CA ARG A 47 -5.49 4.17 20.15
C ARG A 47 -6.52 3.71 21.18
N HIS A 48 -7.25 2.64 20.87
CA HIS A 48 -8.34 2.16 21.71
C HIS A 48 -7.89 1.06 22.68
N GLY A 49 -6.69 0.50 22.53
CA GLY A 49 -6.20 -0.60 23.38
C GLY A 49 -7.09 -1.85 23.28
N THR A 50 -7.71 -2.09 22.12
CA THR A 50 -8.67 -3.19 21.94
C THR A 50 -8.19 -4.16 20.88
N THR A 51 -8.50 -5.44 21.09
CA THR A 51 -8.37 -6.48 20.08
C THR A 51 -9.70 -7.21 19.94
N VAL A 52 -10.18 -7.32 18.70
CA VAL A 52 -11.43 -8.02 18.38
C VAL A 52 -11.16 -9.08 17.32
N THR A 53 -11.91 -10.18 17.38
CA THR A 53 -11.89 -11.21 16.33
C THR A 53 -13.01 -10.95 15.33
N ARG A 54 -12.66 -10.87 14.04
CA ARG A 54 -13.63 -10.63 12.96
C ARG A 54 -13.36 -11.53 11.76
N ARG A 55 -14.40 -11.95 11.06
CA ARG A 55 -14.31 -12.63 9.76
C ARG A 55 -14.43 -11.65 8.60
N TYR A 56 -13.94 -12.04 7.42
CA TYR A 56 -13.96 -11.18 6.23
C TYR A 56 -15.33 -10.54 5.91
N ASN A 57 -16.44 -11.30 6.06
CA ASN A 57 -17.78 -10.77 5.77
C ASN A 57 -18.23 -9.63 6.70
N GLU A 58 -17.64 -9.49 7.89
CA GLU A 58 -17.94 -8.35 8.77
C GLU A 58 -17.28 -7.05 8.26
N PHE A 59 -16.10 -7.16 7.64
CA PHE A 59 -15.49 -6.03 6.94
C PHE A 59 -16.33 -5.59 5.74
N VAL A 60 -16.93 -6.54 5.01
CA VAL A 60 -17.86 -6.23 3.91
C VAL A 60 -19.08 -5.46 4.42
N GLN A 61 -19.69 -5.91 5.51
CA GLN A 61 -20.82 -5.20 6.12
C GLN A 61 -20.44 -3.79 6.57
N LEU A 62 -19.26 -3.64 7.20
CA LEU A 62 -18.75 -2.33 7.58
C LEU A 62 -18.52 -1.43 6.36
N TYR A 63 -17.91 -1.94 5.29
CA TYR A 63 -17.72 -1.21 4.04
C TYR A 63 -19.04 -0.72 3.45
N ASP A 64 -20.05 -1.58 3.37
CA ASP A 64 -21.37 -1.21 2.84
C ASP A 64 -22.00 -0.09 3.66
N ILE A 65 -21.91 -0.16 4.99
CA ILE A 65 -22.40 0.90 5.90
C ILE A 65 -21.63 2.21 5.67
N LEU A 66 -20.30 2.16 5.63
CA LEU A 66 -19.45 3.35 5.46
C LEU A 66 -19.72 4.02 4.10
N TYR A 67 -19.82 3.23 3.04
CA TYR A 67 -20.03 3.73 1.69
C TYR A 67 -21.38 4.46 1.54
N VAL A 68 -22.44 3.93 2.16
CA VAL A 68 -23.77 4.56 2.15
C VAL A 68 -23.81 5.79 3.07
N LYS A 69 -23.25 5.68 4.27
CA LYS A 69 -23.34 6.73 5.31
C LYS A 69 -22.45 7.94 5.01
N TYR A 70 -21.32 7.74 4.34
CA TYR A 70 -20.31 8.77 4.09
C TYR A 70 -20.02 8.96 2.59
N PRO A 71 -21.00 9.43 1.79
CA PRO A 71 -20.89 9.48 0.33
C PRO A 71 -19.77 10.41 -0.17
N TYR A 72 -19.45 11.45 0.61
CA TYR A 72 -18.44 12.46 0.31
C TYR A 72 -17.05 12.12 0.87
N ARG A 73 -16.85 10.93 1.45
CA ARG A 73 -15.56 10.49 2.02
C ARG A 73 -14.86 9.46 1.14
N ALA A 74 -13.54 9.45 1.14
CA ALA A 74 -12.78 8.43 0.43
C ALA A 74 -12.93 7.09 1.17
N VAL A 75 -13.40 6.07 0.47
CA VAL A 75 -13.52 4.71 1.02
C VAL A 75 -12.81 3.78 0.06
N CYS A 76 -11.71 3.21 0.52
CA CYS A 76 -10.88 2.30 -0.27
C CYS A 76 -11.64 1.01 -0.53
N SER A 77 -11.42 0.39 -1.69
CA SER A 77 -12.03 -0.89 -2.02
C SER A 77 -11.49 -2.01 -1.13
N LEU A 78 -12.38 -2.89 -0.68
CA LEU A 78 -11.97 -4.12 0.01
C LEU A 78 -11.22 -5.08 -0.94
N PRO A 79 -10.29 -5.91 -0.41
CA PRO A 79 -9.71 -6.99 -1.19
C PRO A 79 -10.81 -7.94 -1.68
N PRO A 80 -10.69 -8.57 -2.86
CA PRO A 80 -11.79 -9.29 -3.50
C PRO A 80 -12.31 -10.47 -2.68
N LYS A 81 -13.64 -10.63 -2.70
CA LYS A 81 -14.36 -11.79 -2.15
C LYS A 81 -14.19 -12.99 -3.09
N ARG A 82 -13.00 -13.58 -3.13
CA ARG A 82 -12.81 -14.88 -3.79
C ARG A 82 -13.39 -15.97 -2.90
N VAL A 83 -14.36 -16.72 -3.44
CA VAL A 83 -14.80 -17.99 -2.86
C VAL A 83 -13.73 -19.01 -3.21
N VAL A 84 -13.00 -19.48 -2.20
CA VAL A 84 -11.97 -20.50 -2.41
C VAL A 84 -12.34 -21.73 -1.61
N VAL A 85 -12.53 -22.85 -2.30
CA VAL A 85 -12.78 -24.15 -1.69
C VAL A 85 -11.62 -24.47 -0.75
N GLY A 86 -11.92 -24.87 0.49
CA GLY A 86 -10.89 -25.19 1.48
C GLY A 86 -10.14 -23.99 2.09
N GLY A 87 -10.69 -22.77 2.03
CA GLY A 87 -10.17 -21.61 2.76
C GLY A 87 -9.03 -20.85 2.08
N GLY A 88 -8.60 -21.26 0.89
CA GLY A 88 -7.58 -20.55 0.09
C GLY A 88 -6.13 -20.88 0.45
N SER A 89 -5.21 -20.57 -0.49
CA SER A 89 -3.77 -20.76 -0.29
C SER A 89 -3.21 -19.82 0.77
N SER A 90 -2.08 -20.19 1.39
CA SER A 90 -1.40 -19.36 2.40
C SER A 90 -1.10 -17.95 1.86
N LEU A 91 -0.53 -17.87 0.66
CA LEU A 91 -0.24 -16.61 -0.03
C LEU A 91 -1.49 -15.74 -0.23
N PHE A 92 -2.63 -16.35 -0.57
CA PHE A 92 -3.88 -15.63 -0.73
C PHE A 92 -4.39 -15.04 0.59
N LEU A 93 -4.30 -15.81 1.68
CA LEU A 93 -4.73 -15.36 3.00
C LEU A 93 -3.83 -14.24 3.53
N GLN A 94 -2.52 -14.33 3.33
CA GLN A 94 -1.55 -13.29 3.68
C GLN A 94 -1.82 -11.98 2.90
N ARG A 95 -2.00 -12.07 1.57
CA ARG A 95 -2.34 -10.91 0.73
C ARG A 95 -3.65 -10.25 1.15
N ARG A 96 -4.67 -11.06 1.48
CA ARG A 96 -5.94 -10.54 2.00
C ARG A 96 -5.76 -9.87 3.36
N ARG A 97 -5.02 -10.48 4.29
CA ARG A 97 -4.71 -9.90 5.62
C ARG A 97 -4.05 -8.53 5.48
N ALA A 98 -3.00 -8.44 4.66
CA ALA A 98 -2.29 -7.18 4.40
C ALA A 98 -3.23 -6.10 3.85
N ALA A 99 -4.05 -6.46 2.85
CA ALA A 99 -5.04 -5.53 2.30
C ALA A 99 -6.13 -5.12 3.29
N LEU A 100 -6.59 -6.03 4.17
CA LEU A 100 -7.54 -5.69 5.25
C LEU A 100 -6.92 -4.75 6.28
N GLN A 101 -5.64 -4.94 6.62
CA GLN A 101 -4.90 -4.02 7.50
C GLN A 101 -4.87 -2.62 6.90
N ARG A 102 -4.35 -2.48 5.67
CA ARG A 102 -4.29 -1.18 4.99
C ARG A 102 -5.66 -0.53 4.85
N TRP A 103 -6.67 -1.30 4.47
CA TRP A 103 -8.05 -0.82 4.37
C TRP A 103 -8.54 -0.24 5.70
N LEU A 104 -8.37 -0.97 6.81
CA LEU A 104 -8.83 -0.52 8.11
C LEU A 104 -7.98 0.63 8.67
N THR A 105 -6.66 0.64 8.40
CA THR A 105 -5.77 1.77 8.70
C THR A 105 -6.27 3.05 8.07
N LEU A 106 -6.61 3.03 6.77
CA LEU A 106 -7.14 4.21 6.07
C LEU A 106 -8.49 4.66 6.65
N VAL A 107 -9.36 3.72 7.01
CA VAL A 107 -10.65 4.02 7.67
C VAL A 107 -10.45 4.63 9.06
N ALA A 108 -9.50 4.13 9.85
CA ALA A 108 -9.24 4.59 11.21
C ALA A 108 -8.54 5.96 11.26
N ARG A 109 -7.70 6.28 10.25
CA ARG A 109 -6.92 7.52 10.15
C ARG A 109 -7.63 8.65 9.38
N HIS A 110 -8.95 8.55 9.24
CA HIS A 110 -9.72 9.52 8.46
C HIS A 110 -9.68 10.92 9.11
N PRO A 111 -9.40 12.01 8.36
CA PRO A 111 -9.28 13.36 8.92
C PRO A 111 -10.61 13.90 9.50
N ASN A 112 -10.47 14.73 10.54
CA ASN A 112 -11.55 15.44 11.23
C ASN A 112 -11.50 16.94 10.93
N GLU A 113 -12.36 17.39 9.99
CA GLU A 113 -12.79 18.77 9.67
C GLU A 113 -11.73 19.86 9.34
N MET A 114 -12.06 20.77 8.40
CA MET A 114 -11.20 21.89 7.93
C MET A 114 -12.05 23.02 7.26
N ARG A 115 -11.50 24.24 7.21
CA ARG A 115 -12.15 25.53 6.81
C ARG A 115 -12.37 25.71 5.29
N THR A 116 -13.12 26.74 4.89
CA THR A 116 -13.97 26.79 3.67
C THR A 116 -13.67 27.95 2.71
N ASP A 117 -12.52 27.91 2.07
CA ASP A 117 -12.03 29.02 1.23
C ASP A 117 -11.35 28.40 -0.02
N GLU A 118 -11.67 28.88 -1.24
CA GLU A 118 -10.97 28.54 -2.51
C GLU A 118 -11.00 27.08 -3.03
N MET A 119 -12.15 26.40 -2.97
CA MET A 119 -12.20 24.93 -3.06
C MET A 119 -12.40 24.31 -4.44
N GLN A 120 -12.91 25.06 -5.41
CA GLN A 120 -13.23 24.51 -6.74
C GLN A 120 -11.97 24.30 -7.59
N GLU A 121 -11.11 25.31 -7.61
CA GLU A 121 -9.86 25.29 -8.34
C GLU A 121 -8.85 24.34 -7.67
N ALA A 122 -8.74 24.42 -6.33
CA ALA A 122 -7.95 23.47 -5.54
C ALA A 122 -8.33 22.01 -5.85
N PHE A 123 -9.62 21.67 -5.80
CA PHE A 123 -10.08 20.31 -6.11
C PHE A 123 -9.68 19.85 -7.52
N ALA A 124 -9.85 20.70 -8.54
CA ALA A 124 -9.52 20.33 -9.92
C ALA A 124 -8.02 20.12 -10.12
N SER A 125 -7.18 21.01 -9.55
CA SER A 125 -5.72 20.88 -9.58
C SER A 125 -5.25 19.64 -8.83
N GLU A 126 -5.71 19.46 -7.59
CA GLU A 126 -5.36 18.32 -6.74
C GLU A 126 -5.80 16.98 -7.38
N GLN A 127 -6.96 16.94 -8.02
CA GLN A 127 -7.44 15.74 -8.70
C GLN A 127 -6.48 15.29 -9.82
N GLU A 128 -6.00 16.21 -10.65
CA GLU A 128 -5.08 15.87 -11.73
C GLU A 128 -3.68 15.52 -11.20
N GLU A 129 -3.16 16.30 -10.26
CA GLU A 129 -1.88 16.02 -9.61
C GLU A 129 -1.86 14.62 -8.97
N LEU A 130 -2.87 14.30 -8.14
CA LEU A 130 -2.95 13.01 -7.46
C LEU A 130 -3.20 11.85 -8.43
N ARG A 131 -3.90 12.09 -9.55
CA ARG A 131 -4.03 11.09 -10.62
C ARG A 131 -2.68 10.78 -11.26
N LEU A 132 -1.88 11.79 -11.57
CA LEU A 132 -0.54 11.58 -12.14
C LEU A 132 0.38 10.87 -11.13
N THR A 133 0.31 11.26 -9.85
CA THR A 133 1.03 10.60 -8.76
C THR A 133 0.62 9.14 -8.62
N GLN A 134 -0.67 8.82 -8.67
CA GLN A 134 -1.17 7.44 -8.65
C GLN A 134 -0.60 6.62 -9.81
N LEU A 135 -0.58 7.17 -11.03
CA LEU A 135 -0.01 6.51 -12.19
C LEU A 135 1.51 6.32 -12.05
N GLY A 136 2.22 7.30 -11.49
CA GLY A 136 3.65 7.25 -11.21
C GLY A 136 4.01 6.17 -10.19
N ILE A 137 3.46 6.28 -8.97
CA ILE A 137 3.67 5.30 -7.89
C ILE A 137 3.22 3.90 -8.34
N GLY A 138 2.12 3.81 -9.10
CA GLY A 138 1.63 2.52 -9.60
C GLY A 138 2.57 1.86 -10.61
N ARG A 139 3.31 2.66 -11.40
CA ARG A 139 4.39 2.13 -12.26
C ARG A 139 5.60 1.71 -11.43
N LEU A 140 6.00 2.52 -10.44
CA LEU A 140 7.12 2.19 -9.55
C LEU A 140 6.87 0.90 -8.78
N PHE A 141 5.68 0.75 -8.20
CA PHE A 141 5.28 -0.46 -7.48
C PHE A 141 5.42 -1.71 -8.36
N LYS A 142 4.93 -1.66 -9.59
CA LYS A 142 5.07 -2.77 -10.56
C LYS A 142 6.52 -3.04 -10.98
N ILE A 143 7.38 -2.03 -10.94
CA ILE A 143 8.81 -2.21 -11.22
C ILE A 143 9.45 -2.93 -10.04
N PHE A 144 9.19 -2.50 -8.81
CA PHE A 144 9.71 -3.14 -7.60
C PHE A 144 9.25 -4.59 -7.49
N GLU A 145 7.96 -4.91 -7.68
CA GLU A 145 7.47 -6.30 -7.68
C GLU A 145 8.22 -7.18 -8.71
N LYS A 146 8.59 -6.61 -9.88
CA LYS A 146 9.35 -7.32 -10.90
C LYS A 146 10.83 -7.46 -10.54
N VAL A 147 11.43 -6.45 -9.91
CA VAL A 147 12.81 -6.50 -9.41
C VAL A 147 12.90 -7.57 -8.32
N GLU A 148 12.05 -7.48 -7.30
CA GLU A 148 11.96 -8.44 -6.21
C GLU A 148 11.82 -9.89 -6.72
N SER A 149 10.90 -10.12 -7.67
CA SER A 149 10.72 -11.45 -8.28
C SER A 149 11.99 -11.97 -8.98
N ARG A 150 12.73 -11.10 -9.66
CA ARG A 150 14.00 -11.47 -10.33
C ARG A 150 15.10 -11.73 -9.32
N CYS A 151 15.29 -10.83 -8.35
CA CYS A 151 16.26 -10.98 -7.28
C CYS A 151 16.02 -12.27 -6.48
N SER A 152 14.76 -12.60 -6.19
CA SER A 152 14.38 -13.86 -5.53
C SER A 152 14.78 -15.10 -6.34
N SER A 153 14.56 -15.06 -7.65
CA SER A 153 14.93 -16.16 -8.56
C SER A 153 16.45 -16.30 -8.65
N GLU A 154 17.17 -15.19 -8.83
CA GLU A 154 18.64 -15.16 -8.88
C GLU A 154 19.26 -15.69 -7.58
N ARG A 155 18.72 -15.31 -6.41
CA ARG A 155 19.14 -15.87 -5.11
C ARG A 155 18.90 -17.37 -5.01
N ALA A 156 17.80 -17.88 -5.57
CA ALA A 156 17.55 -19.32 -5.60
C ALA A 156 18.57 -20.06 -6.46
N ASP A 157 18.86 -19.55 -7.66
CA ASP A 157 19.83 -20.12 -8.59
C ASP A 157 21.26 -20.13 -7.99
N ILE A 158 21.66 -19.03 -7.35
CA ILE A 158 22.97 -18.93 -6.67
C ILE A 158 23.09 -19.96 -5.53
N ARG A 159 22.01 -20.18 -4.75
CA ARG A 159 22.00 -21.22 -3.70
C ARG A 159 22.12 -22.62 -4.28
N GLU A 160 21.39 -22.90 -5.37
CA GLU A 160 21.47 -24.20 -6.05
C GLU A 160 22.88 -24.45 -6.61
N LEU A 161 23.49 -23.44 -7.24
CA LEU A 161 24.87 -23.49 -7.71
C LEU A 161 25.84 -23.79 -6.56
N GLY A 162 25.72 -23.08 -5.43
CA GLY A 162 26.54 -23.30 -4.24
C GLY A 162 26.41 -24.73 -3.69
N ALA A 163 25.19 -25.27 -3.63
CA ALA A 163 24.92 -26.64 -3.21
C ALA A 163 25.54 -27.67 -4.17
N ALA A 164 25.40 -27.46 -5.48
CA ALA A 164 25.98 -28.34 -6.50
C ALA A 164 27.52 -28.35 -6.44
N LEU A 165 28.15 -27.18 -6.31
CA LEU A 165 29.61 -27.06 -6.16
C LEU A 165 30.09 -27.75 -4.87
N THR A 166 29.35 -27.61 -3.76
CA THR A 166 29.68 -28.26 -2.48
C THR A 166 29.61 -29.79 -2.60
N ALA A 167 28.58 -30.31 -3.28
CA ALA A 167 28.44 -31.75 -3.52
C ALA A 167 29.58 -32.31 -4.38
N LEU A 168 30.08 -31.54 -5.35
CA LEU A 168 31.25 -31.91 -6.15
C LEU A 168 32.56 -31.90 -5.34
N ALA A 169 32.61 -31.19 -4.20
CA ALA A 169 33.84 -30.91 -3.46
C ALA A 169 34.21 -31.92 -2.35
N SER A 170 33.43 -32.97 -2.05
CA SER A 170 33.85 -33.96 -1.02
C SER A 170 33.38 -35.40 -1.25
N PRO A 171 34.22 -36.44 -0.97
CA PRO A 171 35.52 -36.36 -0.30
C PRO A 171 36.72 -36.68 -1.21
N ALA A 172 37.47 -35.64 -1.53
CA ALA A 172 38.93 -35.65 -1.42
C ALA A 172 39.29 -34.32 -0.74
N GLY A 173 39.49 -34.38 0.58
CA GLY A 173 39.34 -33.24 1.48
C GLY A 173 40.15 -31.99 1.13
N ALA A 174 39.49 -30.83 1.19
CA ALA A 174 39.97 -29.58 1.77
C ALA A 174 38.83 -28.54 1.73
N ASP A 175 38.56 -27.89 2.86
CA ASP A 175 37.89 -26.59 3.02
C ASP A 175 36.74 -26.23 2.05
N SER A 176 35.56 -26.84 2.25
CA SER A 176 34.32 -26.34 1.64
C SER A 176 33.26 -25.89 2.67
N PRO A 177 33.42 -24.71 3.32
CA PRO A 177 32.30 -24.09 4.02
C PRO A 177 32.06 -22.60 3.72
N ARG A 178 32.94 -21.87 3.02
CA ARG A 178 32.79 -20.40 2.86
C ARG A 178 31.66 -19.98 1.92
N LEU A 179 31.63 -20.53 0.69
CA LEU A 179 30.67 -20.11 -0.34
C LEU A 179 29.22 -20.47 0.02
N ALA A 180 29.00 -21.62 0.67
CA ALA A 180 27.68 -22.03 1.15
C ALA A 180 27.17 -21.18 2.32
N THR A 181 28.08 -20.69 3.19
CA THR A 181 27.71 -19.84 4.33
C THR A 181 27.41 -18.40 3.88
N GLU A 182 28.18 -17.86 2.93
CA GLU A 182 27.97 -16.50 2.39
C GLU A 182 26.73 -16.40 1.50
N THR A 183 26.35 -17.48 0.80
CA THR A 183 25.08 -17.53 0.04
C THR A 183 23.85 -17.63 0.94
N SER A 184 23.98 -18.18 2.15
CA SER A 184 22.92 -18.20 3.16
C SER A 184 22.72 -16.85 3.86
N SER A 185 23.73 -15.97 3.91
CA SER A 185 23.60 -14.63 4.53
C SER A 185 23.01 -13.57 3.58
N LEU A 186 22.83 -13.89 2.29
CA LEU A 186 22.19 -12.99 1.33
C LEU A 186 20.67 -12.82 1.54
N THR A 187 20.06 -13.62 2.43
CA THR A 187 18.60 -13.69 2.58
C THR A 187 18.03 -12.89 3.74
N ASP A 188 18.87 -12.35 4.64
CA ASP A 188 18.39 -11.85 5.95
C ASP A 188 18.11 -10.34 6.04
N ASP A 189 18.50 -9.53 5.05
CA ASP A 189 18.37 -8.07 5.16
C ASP A 189 17.71 -7.47 3.92
N MET A 190 16.38 -7.57 3.82
CA MET A 190 15.60 -6.70 2.92
C MET A 190 14.51 -6.01 3.74
N ASP A 191 14.83 -4.80 4.22
CA ASP A 191 13.90 -3.81 4.79
C ASP A 191 12.85 -3.32 3.75
N ASP A 192 12.80 -3.91 2.56
CA ASP A 192 11.92 -3.53 1.47
C ASP A 192 10.44 -3.84 1.72
N GLU A 193 10.13 -4.71 2.69
CA GLU A 193 8.74 -5.05 3.02
C GLU A 193 7.97 -3.82 3.56
N GLU A 194 8.62 -2.96 4.35
CA GLU A 194 8.00 -1.74 4.87
C GLU A 194 7.74 -0.72 3.74
N ALA A 195 8.69 -0.53 2.83
CA ALA A 195 8.52 0.40 1.73
C ALA A 195 7.48 -0.07 0.71
N ILE A 196 7.42 -1.37 0.41
CA ILE A 196 6.37 -1.97 -0.41
C ILE A 196 5.00 -1.76 0.25
N ASP A 197 4.91 -1.93 1.56
CA ASP A 197 3.68 -1.69 2.31
C ASP A 197 3.28 -0.20 2.32
N ARG A 198 4.23 0.73 2.45
CA ARG A 198 3.98 2.18 2.31
C ARG A 198 3.46 2.54 0.92
N MET A 199 4.09 2.02 -0.14
CA MET A 199 3.64 2.25 -1.50
C MET A 199 2.24 1.67 -1.75
N ALA A 200 1.96 0.46 -1.24
CA ALA A 200 0.65 -0.15 -1.34
C ALA A 200 -0.42 0.66 -0.60
N LEU A 201 -0.11 1.16 0.60
CA LEU A 201 -0.98 2.03 1.37
C LEU A 201 -1.29 3.35 0.63
N ALA A 202 -0.27 3.95 0.01
CA ALA A 202 -0.43 5.14 -0.82
C ALA A 202 -1.31 4.89 -2.05
N LEU A 203 -1.12 3.76 -2.73
CA LEU A 203 -1.96 3.38 -3.88
C LEU A 203 -3.41 3.12 -3.49
N ASP A 204 -3.67 2.53 -2.32
CA ASP A 204 -5.01 2.32 -1.79
C ASP A 204 -5.69 3.67 -1.47
N ALA A 205 -4.97 4.61 -0.85
CA ALA A 205 -5.46 5.97 -0.56
C ALA A 205 -5.76 6.77 -1.83
N LEU A 206 -4.83 6.81 -2.78
CA LEU A 206 -4.99 7.49 -4.08
C LEU A 206 -6.14 6.88 -4.89
N SER A 207 -6.31 5.56 -4.83
CA SER A 207 -7.44 4.87 -5.46
C SER A 207 -8.77 5.24 -4.82
N ALA A 208 -8.83 5.34 -3.49
CA ALA A 208 -10.02 5.77 -2.76
C ALA A 208 -10.40 7.21 -3.14
N TYR A 209 -9.42 8.12 -3.20
CA TYR A 209 -9.62 9.50 -3.63
C TYR A 209 -10.14 9.60 -5.06
N ARG A 210 -9.51 8.89 -6.01
CA ARG A 210 -9.99 8.84 -7.41
C ARG A 210 -11.43 8.34 -7.51
N GLN A 211 -11.80 7.33 -6.72
CA GLN A 211 -13.17 6.82 -6.68
C GLN A 211 -14.14 7.85 -6.11
N LEU A 212 -13.76 8.58 -5.05
CA LEU A 212 -14.52 9.70 -4.51
C LEU A 212 -14.77 10.75 -5.58
N CYS A 213 -13.73 11.28 -6.24
CA CYS A 213 -13.87 12.28 -7.31
C CYS A 213 -14.90 11.82 -8.36
N ALA A 214 -14.78 10.56 -8.82
CA ALA A 214 -15.70 9.99 -9.81
C ALA A 214 -17.16 9.93 -9.30
N ARG A 215 -17.39 9.63 -8.02
CA ARG A 215 -18.74 9.68 -7.42
C ARG A 215 -19.26 11.10 -7.32
N LEU A 216 -18.44 12.05 -6.89
CA LEU A 216 -18.83 13.46 -6.76
C LEU A 216 -19.23 14.04 -8.11
N THR A 217 -18.42 13.82 -9.15
CA THR A 217 -18.73 14.25 -10.52
C THR A 217 -20.07 13.69 -10.97
N ARG A 218 -20.27 12.36 -10.89
CA ARG A 218 -21.53 11.72 -11.31
C ARG A 218 -22.75 12.19 -10.50
N GLY A 219 -22.65 12.19 -9.17
CA GLY A 219 -23.74 12.56 -8.28
C GLY A 219 -24.18 14.00 -8.47
N LEU A 220 -23.23 14.92 -8.57
CA LEU A 220 -23.51 16.33 -8.80
C LEU A 220 -24.12 16.60 -10.18
N HIS A 221 -23.66 15.90 -11.23
CA HIS A 221 -24.28 15.98 -12.55
C HIS A 221 -25.74 15.50 -12.53
N ALA A 222 -26.02 14.38 -11.85
CA ALA A 222 -27.37 13.86 -11.71
C ALA A 222 -28.29 14.84 -10.96
N GLU A 223 -27.81 15.44 -9.86
CA GLU A 223 -28.58 16.43 -9.10
C GLU A 223 -28.86 17.70 -9.92
N ARG A 224 -27.90 18.20 -10.71
CA ARG A 224 -28.10 19.35 -11.61
C ARG A 224 -29.11 19.04 -12.72
N ALA A 225 -29.05 17.85 -13.30
CA ALA A 225 -30.01 17.40 -14.33
C ALA A 225 -31.43 17.25 -13.75
N ALA A 226 -31.56 16.70 -12.54
CA ALA A 226 -32.84 16.61 -11.83
C ALA A 226 -33.41 17.99 -11.49
N ALA A 227 -32.57 18.93 -11.04
CA ALA A 227 -33.00 20.30 -10.77
C ALA A 227 -33.46 21.04 -12.04
N ALA A 228 -32.86 20.76 -13.21
CA ALA A 228 -33.23 21.37 -14.48
C ALA A 228 -34.56 20.83 -15.05
N THR A 229 -34.97 19.63 -14.66
CA THR A 229 -36.20 18.95 -15.13
C THR A 229 -37.37 19.09 -14.16
N ALA A 230 -37.14 19.63 -12.96
CA ALA A 230 -38.19 19.85 -11.98
C ALA A 230 -39.19 20.92 -12.47
N PRO A 231 -40.52 20.69 -12.36
CA PRO A 231 -41.52 21.65 -12.81
C PRO A 231 -41.39 22.98 -12.06
N ALA A 232 -41.24 24.08 -12.81
CA ALA A 232 -41.21 25.41 -12.25
C ALA A 232 -42.60 25.77 -11.73
N ALA A 233 -42.80 25.67 -10.41
CA ALA A 233 -44.03 26.13 -9.78
C ALA A 233 -44.14 27.66 -9.95
N PRO A 234 -45.23 28.20 -10.53
CA PRO A 234 -45.33 29.62 -10.92
C PRO A 234 -45.14 30.63 -9.78
N HIS A 235 -45.33 30.20 -8.52
CA HIS A 235 -45.31 31.06 -7.34
C HIS A 235 -44.48 30.50 -6.16
N ALA A 236 -43.71 29.42 -6.35
CA ALA A 236 -42.80 28.93 -5.31
C ALA A 236 -41.42 29.54 -5.52
N PRO A 237 -40.74 30.06 -4.48
CA PRO A 237 -39.41 30.58 -4.64
C PRO A 237 -38.48 29.42 -5.06
N ALA A 238 -37.87 29.51 -6.25
CA ALA A 238 -36.83 28.58 -6.71
C ALA A 238 -35.56 28.59 -5.79
N ALA A 239 -35.51 29.48 -4.80
CA ALA A 239 -34.35 29.77 -3.98
C ALA A 239 -33.92 28.67 -2.99
N PRO A 240 -34.81 27.97 -2.23
CA PRO A 240 -34.40 27.04 -1.17
C PRO A 240 -33.75 25.76 -1.70
N ALA A 241 -34.36 25.13 -2.72
CA ALA A 241 -33.82 23.91 -3.33
C ALA A 241 -32.49 24.16 -4.02
N ALA A 242 -32.39 25.26 -4.79
CA ALA A 242 -31.15 25.66 -5.42
C ALA A 242 -30.06 26.08 -4.40
N ARG A 243 -30.45 26.61 -3.23
CA ARG A 243 -29.51 26.93 -2.13
C ARG A 243 -29.02 25.66 -1.44
N ALA A 244 -29.89 24.69 -1.20
CA ALA A 244 -29.53 23.38 -0.65
C ALA A 244 -28.56 22.62 -1.57
N LEU A 245 -28.81 22.62 -2.88
CA LEU A 245 -27.91 22.03 -3.87
C LEU A 245 -26.54 22.69 -3.87
N ARG A 246 -26.47 24.03 -3.83
CA ARG A 246 -25.20 24.77 -3.73
C ARG A 246 -24.46 24.49 -2.42
N ALA A 247 -25.18 24.37 -1.31
CA ALA A 247 -24.59 24.04 -0.01
C ALA A 247 -23.99 22.63 0.00
N ARG A 248 -24.69 21.64 -0.57
CA ARG A 248 -24.19 20.28 -0.76
C ARG A 248 -22.97 20.25 -1.67
N HIS A 249 -23.00 20.96 -2.79
CA HIS A 249 -21.85 21.08 -3.70
C HIS A 249 -20.60 21.62 -2.99
N ARG A 250 -20.74 22.70 -2.22
CA ARG A 250 -19.64 23.25 -1.42
C ARG A 250 -19.14 22.25 -0.38
N TYR A 251 -20.04 21.53 0.28
CA TYR A 251 -19.66 20.51 1.24
C TYR A 251 -18.93 19.32 0.58
N ALA A 252 -19.39 18.87 -0.59
CA ALA A 252 -18.73 17.82 -1.36
C ALA A 252 -17.29 18.20 -1.74
N LEU A 253 -17.10 19.44 -2.22
CA LEU A 253 -15.77 19.96 -2.55
C LEU A 253 -14.86 20.08 -1.32
N ARG A 254 -15.41 20.52 -0.18
CA ARG A 254 -14.68 20.51 1.10
C ARG A 254 -14.11 19.15 1.42
N CYS A 255 -14.97 18.14 1.39
CA CYS A 255 -14.54 16.79 1.69
C CYS A 255 -13.50 16.32 0.67
N ALA A 256 -13.68 16.62 -0.61
CA ALA A 256 -12.72 16.23 -1.62
C ALA A 256 -11.32 16.81 -1.39
N VAL A 257 -11.21 18.11 -1.08
CA VAL A 257 -9.92 18.75 -0.78
C VAL A 257 -9.29 18.18 0.50
N GLN A 258 -10.09 17.89 1.53
CA GLN A 258 -9.59 17.22 2.74
C GLN A 258 -8.99 15.83 2.43
N GLU A 259 -9.67 15.06 1.59
CA GLU A 259 -9.24 13.72 1.20
C GLU A 259 -8.01 13.74 0.30
N ALA A 260 -7.88 14.79 -0.53
CA ALA A 260 -6.70 15.03 -1.34
C ALA A 260 -5.46 15.25 -0.46
N LYS A 261 -5.58 16.05 0.61
CA LYS A 261 -4.49 16.26 1.59
C LYS A 261 -4.04 14.94 2.22
N THR A 262 -4.99 14.12 2.68
CA THR A 262 -4.68 12.79 3.23
C THR A 262 -4.04 11.87 2.20
N ALA A 263 -4.55 11.84 0.96
CA ALA A 263 -3.96 11.03 -0.10
C ALA A 263 -2.54 11.50 -0.49
N ARG A 264 -2.29 12.82 -0.46
CA ARG A 264 -0.99 13.42 -0.69
C ARG A 264 0.01 13.04 0.40
N ALA A 265 -0.39 13.07 1.67
CA ALA A 265 0.45 12.66 2.79
C ALA A 265 0.96 11.21 2.63
N TYR A 266 0.07 10.28 2.29
CA TYR A 266 0.47 8.90 2.00
C TYR A 266 1.37 8.77 0.77
N ALA A 267 1.12 9.56 -0.28
CA ALA A 267 1.94 9.56 -1.48
C ALA A 267 3.35 10.08 -1.21
N LEU A 268 3.49 11.18 -0.46
CA LEU A 268 4.78 11.76 -0.07
C LEU A 268 5.58 10.78 0.77
N SER A 269 4.95 10.20 1.80
CA SER A 269 5.57 9.17 2.64
C SER A 269 6.06 7.96 1.86
N ALA A 270 5.35 7.54 0.80
CA ALA A 270 5.83 6.46 -0.07
C ALA A 270 6.99 6.88 -0.99
N LEU A 271 7.06 8.16 -1.39
CA LEU A 271 8.15 8.69 -2.21
C LEU A 271 9.42 8.92 -1.38
N GLU A 272 9.27 9.31 -0.11
CA GLU A 272 10.37 9.53 0.83
C GLU A 272 11.15 8.26 1.16
N GLU A 273 10.52 7.09 1.07
CA GLU A 273 11.19 5.79 1.27
C GLU A 273 11.99 5.30 0.05
N LEU A 274 11.73 5.85 -1.14
CA LEU A 274 12.39 5.37 -2.37
C LEU A 274 13.92 5.40 -2.32
N PRO A 275 14.59 6.44 -1.78
CA PRO A 275 16.04 6.46 -1.73
C PRO A 275 16.64 5.29 -0.93
N GLU A 276 16.05 4.94 0.22
CA GLU A 276 16.56 3.84 1.04
C GLU A 276 16.30 2.48 0.38
N VAL A 277 15.15 2.27 -0.26
CA VAL A 277 14.91 1.06 -1.08
C VAL A 277 15.93 0.93 -2.21
N MET A 278 16.16 2.01 -2.96
CA MET A 278 17.12 1.98 -4.08
C MET A 278 18.55 1.73 -3.60
N LYS A 279 18.90 2.25 -2.43
CA LYS A 279 20.18 2.00 -1.78
C LYS A 279 20.28 0.54 -1.31
N ALA A 280 19.25 0.00 -0.65
CA ALA A 280 19.20 -1.39 -0.21
C ALA A 280 19.40 -2.35 -1.41
N GLU A 281 18.62 -2.18 -2.47
CA GLU A 281 18.76 -2.96 -3.72
C GLU A 281 20.14 -2.80 -4.36
N GLY A 282 20.67 -1.57 -4.41
CA GLY A 282 22.04 -1.31 -4.90
C GLY A 282 23.10 -2.07 -4.10
N THR A 283 22.97 -2.10 -2.76
CA THR A 283 23.89 -2.86 -1.91
C THR A 283 23.74 -4.37 -2.09
N ALA A 284 22.51 -4.87 -2.25
CA ALA A 284 22.24 -6.29 -2.49
C ALA A 284 22.87 -6.76 -3.81
N HIS A 285 22.71 -6.00 -4.89
CA HIS A 285 23.35 -6.29 -6.17
C HIS A 285 24.88 -6.24 -6.08
N ALA A 286 25.46 -5.28 -5.34
CA ALA A 286 26.91 -5.22 -5.12
C ALA A 286 27.43 -6.45 -4.37
N ARG A 287 26.68 -6.97 -3.38
CA ARG A 287 27.02 -8.22 -2.67
C ARG A 287 27.02 -9.43 -3.61
N VAL A 288 25.99 -9.55 -4.46
CA VAL A 288 25.92 -10.63 -5.46
C VAL A 288 27.08 -10.54 -6.45
N ALA A 289 27.44 -9.35 -6.92
CA ALA A 289 28.57 -9.16 -7.81
C ALA A 289 29.91 -9.58 -7.17
N ALA A 290 30.11 -9.27 -5.88
CA ALA A 290 31.30 -9.69 -5.14
C ALA A 290 31.41 -11.23 -5.07
N LEU A 291 30.31 -11.94 -4.78
CA LEU A 291 30.30 -13.40 -4.75
C LEU A 291 30.69 -14.03 -6.08
N TRP A 292 30.21 -13.47 -7.20
CA TRP A 292 30.63 -13.94 -8.52
C TRP A 292 32.13 -13.71 -8.79
N ALA A 293 32.69 -12.59 -8.32
CA ALA A 293 34.11 -12.32 -8.43
C ALA A 293 34.96 -13.29 -7.57
N ASP A 294 34.49 -13.62 -6.37
CA ASP A 294 35.14 -14.58 -5.47
C ASP A 294 35.10 -15.99 -6.06
N LEU A 295 33.96 -16.42 -6.61
CA LEU A 295 33.83 -17.70 -7.30
C LEU A 295 34.77 -17.78 -8.52
N HIS A 296 34.84 -16.72 -9.33
CA HIS A 296 35.76 -16.67 -10.46
C HIS A 296 37.22 -16.85 -10.02
N THR A 297 37.61 -16.16 -8.95
CA THR A 297 38.96 -16.23 -8.39
C THR A 297 39.29 -17.63 -7.87
N ALA A 298 38.35 -18.26 -7.16
CA ALA A 298 38.50 -19.62 -6.65
C ALA A 298 38.68 -20.64 -7.79
N LEU A 299 37.90 -20.53 -8.87
CA LEU A 299 37.98 -21.44 -10.03
C LEU A 299 39.26 -21.26 -10.86
N ARG A 300 39.84 -20.05 -10.92
CA ARG A 300 41.12 -19.82 -11.62
C ARG A 300 42.35 -20.29 -10.85
N HIS A 301 42.28 -20.39 -9.53
CA HIS A 301 43.42 -20.72 -8.69
C HIS A 301 43.15 -21.91 -7.75
N PRO A 302 42.82 -23.11 -8.27
CA PRO A 302 42.43 -24.26 -7.45
C PRO A 302 43.52 -24.80 -6.51
N HIS A 303 44.78 -24.35 -6.65
CA HIS A 303 45.92 -24.82 -5.85
C HIS A 303 46.64 -23.71 -5.07
N ALA A 304 46.07 -22.52 -4.93
CA ALA A 304 46.63 -21.49 -4.08
C ALA A 304 46.46 -21.90 -2.61
N LYS A 305 47.45 -22.63 -2.07
CA LYS A 305 47.53 -22.95 -0.64
C LYS A 305 47.31 -21.67 0.16
N SER A 306 46.27 -21.68 1.00
CA SER A 306 46.07 -20.70 2.07
C SER A 306 47.41 -20.50 2.80
N LYS A 307 48.05 -19.35 2.58
CA LYS A 307 49.20 -18.94 3.39
C LYS A 307 48.62 -18.55 4.75
N THR A 308 48.48 -19.53 5.64
CA THR A 308 48.31 -19.29 7.06
C THR A 308 49.54 -18.52 7.56
N SER A 309 49.37 -17.23 7.85
CA SER A 309 50.38 -16.46 8.56
C SER A 309 50.49 -17.00 9.98
N LYS A 310 51.74 -17.26 10.40
CA LYS A 310 52.11 -17.29 11.81
C LYS A 310 51.94 -15.90 12.42
#